data_AF-H2W0Q0-F1
#
_entry.id   AF-H2W0Q0-F1
#
_cell.length_a   1.000
_cell.length_b   1.000
_cell.length_c   1.000
_cell.angle_alpha   90.00
_cell.angle_beta   90.00
_cell.angle_gamma   90.00
#
_symmetry.space_group_name_H-M   'P 1'
#
loop_
_entity.id
_entity.type
_entity.pdbx_description
1 polymer ?
#
loop_
_entity_poly.entity_id
_entity_poly.type
_entity_poly.pdbx_seq_one_letter_code
_entity_poly.pdbx_strand_id
1 'polypeptide(L)'
;MFWSRVQLAARKREDSRPLYRRIFTNRRLDIAHKVVVRSILGFIVFSTSYCVVNAGIYYKFVRPIRQEEREILERELIEADRAGFALKK
;
A
#
# COMPACT_ATOMS: atom_id res chain seq x y z
N MET A 1 -45.14 41.82 -12.69
CA MET A 1 -44.94 40.35 -12.74
C MET A 1 -43.53 39.87 -12.32
N PHE A 2 -42.64 40.75 -11.82
CA PHE A 2 -41.25 40.37 -11.45
C PHE A 2 -41.04 39.98 -9.97
N TRP A 3 -41.97 40.32 -9.08
CA TRP A 3 -41.82 40.13 -7.63
C TRP A 3 -42.09 38.70 -7.16
N SER A 4 -42.83 37.90 -7.94
CA SER A 4 -43.18 36.50 -7.60
C SER A 4 -41.98 35.55 -7.68
N ARG A 5 -41.02 35.80 -8.58
CA ARG A 5 -39.83 34.93 -8.73
C ARG A 5 -38.82 35.13 -7.58
N VAL A 6 -38.73 36.34 -7.03
CA VAL A 6 -37.86 36.64 -5.88
C VAL A 6 -38.37 35.94 -4.61
N GLN A 7 -39.69 35.86 -4.43
CA GLN A 7 -40.31 35.15 -3.30
C GLN A 7 -40.13 33.63 -3.38
N LEU A 8 -40.02 33.05 -4.58
CA LEU A 8 -39.74 31.63 -4.77
C LEU A 8 -38.27 31.24 -4.44
N ALA A 9 -37.32 32.13 -4.70
CA ALA A 9 -35.92 31.96 -4.30
C ALA A 9 -35.70 32.22 -2.79
N ALA A 10 -36.56 33.03 -2.17
CA ALA A 10 -36.57 33.32 -0.74
C ALA A 10 -37.25 32.22 0.12
N ARG A 11 -37.86 31.19 -0.50
CA ARG A 11 -38.23 29.91 0.16
C ARG A 11 -36.99 29.06 0.48
N LYS A 12 -35.96 29.75 0.98
CA LYS A 12 -34.63 29.29 1.31
C LYS A 12 -34.74 28.39 2.54
N ARG A 13 -34.96 27.10 2.28
CA ARG A 13 -34.73 25.92 3.14
C ARG A 13 -34.53 26.24 4.63
N GLU A 14 -35.56 25.98 5.44
CA GLU A 14 -35.53 25.95 6.91
C GLU A 14 -34.67 24.79 7.49
N ASP A 15 -33.63 24.34 6.79
CA ASP A 15 -32.73 23.32 7.32
C ASP A 15 -31.54 24.01 8.00
N SER A 16 -31.82 24.67 9.12
CA SER A 16 -30.81 25.16 10.08
C SER A 16 -30.18 24.01 10.87
N ARG A 17 -29.96 22.86 10.21
CA ARG A 17 -29.27 21.71 10.79
C ARG A 17 -27.79 21.83 10.42
N PRO A 18 -26.88 21.68 11.37
CA PRO A 18 -25.47 21.90 11.11
C PRO A 18 -24.93 20.86 10.11
N LEU A 19 -24.04 21.30 9.22
CA LEU A 19 -23.56 20.53 8.06
C LEU A 19 -22.97 19.16 8.44
N TYR A 20 -22.37 19.04 9.64
CA TYR A 20 -21.87 17.77 10.16
C TYR A 20 -22.97 16.70 10.26
N ARG A 21 -24.22 17.08 10.54
CA ARG A 21 -25.36 16.15 10.62
C ARG A 21 -25.86 15.70 9.24
N ARG A 22 -25.52 16.43 8.17
CA ARG A 22 -25.93 16.12 6.79
C ARG A 22 -24.93 15.22 6.07
N ILE A 23 -23.64 15.38 6.37
CA ILE A 23 -22.54 14.61 5.78
C ILE A 23 -22.24 13.37 6.65
N PHE A 24 -22.20 13.53 7.97
CA PHE A 24 -22.04 12.46 8.96
C PHE A 24 -23.37 12.17 9.68
N THR A 25 -24.37 11.68 8.92
CA THR A 25 -25.49 10.97 9.56
C THR A 25 -24.97 9.68 10.21
N ASN A 26 -25.42 9.30 11.41
CA ASN A 26 -25.03 8.04 12.09
C ASN A 26 -25.02 6.84 11.14
N ARG A 27 -26.05 6.72 10.30
CA ARG A 27 -26.17 5.65 9.30
C ARG A 27 -25.04 5.62 8.26
N ARG A 28 -24.54 6.78 7.82
CA ARG A 28 -23.40 6.87 6.88
C ARG A 28 -22.08 6.58 7.57
N LEU A 29 -21.94 7.00 8.83
CA LEU A 29 -20.77 6.69 9.65
C LEU A 29 -20.67 5.19 9.93
N ASP A 30 -21.79 4.52 10.22
CA ASP A 30 -21.84 3.06 10.41
C ASP A 30 -21.48 2.28 9.14
N ILE A 31 -21.98 2.73 7.99
CA ILE A 31 -21.63 2.13 6.69
C ILE A 31 -20.13 2.32 6.41
N ALA A 32 -19.60 3.53 6.61
CA ALA A 32 -18.17 3.80 6.43
C ALA A 32 -17.32 2.94 7.37
N HIS A 33 -17.69 2.86 8.65
CA HIS A 33 -17.00 2.04 9.63
C HIS A 33 -16.99 0.56 9.23
N LYS A 34 -18.15 0.00 8.83
CA LYS A 34 -18.26 -1.39 8.38
C LYS A 34 -17.41 -1.68 7.15
N VAL A 35 -17.40 -0.77 6.18
CA VAL A 35 -16.58 -0.89 4.96
C VAL A 35 -15.09 -0.85 5.31
N VAL A 36 -14.69 0.11 6.16
CA VAL A 36 -13.29 0.27 6.59
C VAL A 36 -12.79 -0.96 7.34
N VAL A 37 -13.58 -1.48 8.29
CA VAL A 37 -13.21 -2.71 9.03
C VAL A 37 -13.09 -3.90 8.07
N ARG A 38 -14.03 -4.05 7.12
CA ARG A 38 -13.97 -5.12 6.13
C ARG A 38 -12.76 -4.99 5.20
N SER A 39 -12.40 -3.77 4.79
CA SER A 39 -11.23 -3.53 3.96
C SER A 39 -9.93 -3.77 4.72
N ILE A 40 -9.84 -3.38 5.99
CA ILE A 40 -8.66 -3.62 6.83
C ILE A 40 -8.45 -5.12 7.00
N LEU A 41 -9.50 -5.87 7.33
CA LEU A 41 -9.40 -7.32 7.46
C LEU A 41 -8.99 -7.99 6.14
N GLY A 42 -9.60 -7.60 5.02
CA GLY A 42 -9.23 -8.10 3.70
C GLY A 42 -7.77 -7.77 3.34
N PHE A 43 -7.31 -6.56 3.66
CA PHE A 43 -5.95 -6.12 3.42
C PHE A 43 -4.93 -6.87 4.28
N ILE A 44 -5.25 -7.18 5.54
CA ILE A 44 -4.38 -7.97 6.41
C ILE A 44 -4.21 -9.38 5.83
N VAL A 45 -5.30 -10.04 5.42
CA VAL A 45 -5.24 -11.38 4.83
C VAL A 45 -4.47 -11.37 3.51
N PHE A 46 -4.71 -10.37 2.66
CA PHE A 46 -3.99 -10.22 1.40
C PHE A 46 -2.49 -9.95 1.62
N SER A 47 -2.15 -9.00 2.48
CA SER A 47 -0.75 -8.62 2.73
C SER A 47 0.03 -9.74 3.40
N THR A 48 -0.56 -10.46 4.37
CA THR A 48 0.07 -11.63 4.99
C THR A 48 0.31 -12.75 3.97
N SER A 49 -0.68 -13.07 3.13
CA SER A 49 -0.51 -14.05 2.05
C SER A 49 0.60 -13.65 1.08
N TYR A 50 0.61 -12.40 0.62
CA TYR A 50 1.64 -11.88 -0.28
C TYR A 50 3.05 -11.97 0.32
N CYS A 51 3.21 -11.56 1.57
CA CYS A 51 4.48 -11.63 2.28
C CYS A 51 4.97 -13.08 2.42
N VAL A 52 4.10 -14.01 2.81
CA VAL A 52 4.47 -15.43 2.99
C VAL A 52 4.88 -16.06 1.66
N VAL A 53 4.12 -15.83 0.59
CA VAL A 53 4.44 -16.38 -0.73
C VAL A 53 5.77 -15.84 -1.24
N ASN A 54 5.99 -14.53 -1.15
CA ASN A 54 7.25 -13.93 -1.59
C ASN A 54 8.43 -14.34 -0.73
N ALA A 55 8.26 -14.49 0.58
CA ALA A 55 9.28 -15.05 1.44
C ALA A 55 9.63 -16.49 1.00
N GLY A 56 8.63 -17.32 0.74
CA GLY A 56 8.82 -18.69 0.24
C GLY A 56 9.58 -18.73 -1.08
N ILE A 57 9.19 -17.89 -2.05
CA ILE A 57 9.89 -17.76 -3.34
C ILE A 57 11.33 -17.29 -3.14
N TYR A 58 11.53 -16.28 -2.29
CA TYR A 58 12.84 -15.72 -2.02
C TYR A 58 13.78 -16.78 -1.45
N TYR A 59 13.35 -17.50 -0.42
CA TYR A 59 14.18 -18.52 0.22
C TYR A 59 14.46 -19.72 -0.69
N LYS A 60 13.47 -20.15 -1.48
CA LYS A 60 13.60 -21.34 -2.32
C LYS A 60 14.37 -21.09 -3.62
N PHE A 61 14.20 -19.92 -4.24
CA PHE A 61 14.72 -19.66 -5.58
C PHE A 61 15.75 -18.53 -5.59
N VAL A 62 15.44 -17.38 -4.99
CA VAL A 62 16.32 -16.20 -5.10
C VAL A 62 17.59 -16.33 -4.26
N ARG A 63 17.45 -16.84 -3.04
CA ARG A 63 18.58 -17.03 -2.12
C ARG A 63 19.67 -17.96 -2.69
N PRO A 64 19.38 -19.17 -3.21
CA PRO A 64 20.43 -20.05 -3.73
C PRO A 64 21.12 -19.44 -4.96
N ILE A 65 20.38 -18.83 -5.89
CA ILE A 65 20.98 -18.15 -7.06
C ILE A 65 21.99 -17.09 -6.62
N ARG A 66 21.63 -16.26 -5.63
CA ARG A 66 22.54 -15.24 -5.10
C ARG A 66 23.73 -15.80 -4.32
N GLN A 67 23.64 -17.03 -3.83
CA GLN A 67 24.76 -17.71 -3.18
C GLN A 67 25.74 -18.23 -4.23
N GLU A 68 25.24 -18.85 -5.29
CA GLU A 68 26.05 -19.32 -6.42
C GLU A 68 26.82 -18.14 -7.06
N GLU A 69 26.16 -17.02 -7.31
CA GLU A 69 26.80 -15.79 -7.82
C GLU A 69 27.91 -15.28 -6.89
N ARG A 70 27.71 -15.35 -5.57
CA ARG A 70 28.73 -14.94 -4.58
C ARG A 70 29.92 -15.87 -4.58
N GLU A 71 29.70 -17.17 -4.65
CA GLU A 71 30.78 -18.16 -4.69
C GLU A 71 31.64 -18.02 -5.95
N ILE A 72 31.03 -17.69 -7.09
CA ILE A 72 31.76 -17.41 -8.33
C ILE A 72 32.62 -16.16 -8.16
N LEU A 73 32.04 -15.07 -7.66
CA LEU A 73 32.77 -13.82 -7.40
C LEU A 73 33.94 -14.02 -6.42
N GLU A 74 33.75 -14.79 -5.35
CA GLU A 74 34.82 -15.09 -4.40
C GLU A 74 35.98 -15.85 -5.04
N ARG A 75 35.70 -16.79 -5.96
CA ARG A 75 36.74 -17.51 -6.71
C ARG A 75 37.51 -16.58 -7.64
N GLU A 76 36.81 -15.72 -8.37
CA GLU A 76 37.42 -14.74 -9.28
C GLU A 76 38.34 -13.77 -8.51
N LEU A 77 37.92 -13.31 -7.33
CA LEU A 77 38.74 -12.46 -6.47
C LEU A 77 40.01 -13.17 -6.00
N ILE A 78 39.91 -14.43 -5.58
CA ILE A 78 41.07 -15.22 -5.16
C ILE A 78 42.04 -15.44 -6.32
N GLU A 79 41.54 -15.69 -7.53
CA GLU A 79 42.38 -15.87 -8.72
C GLU A 79 43.08 -14.56 -9.10
N ALA A 80 42.36 -13.44 -9.09
CA ALA A 80 42.92 -12.11 -9.33
C ALA A 80 44.01 -11.75 -8.31
N ASP A 81 43.78 -12.04 -7.03
CA ASP A 81 44.79 -11.84 -5.98
C ASP A 81 46.03 -12.70 -6.23
N ARG A 82 45.86 -14.00 -6.51
CA ARG A 82 46.97 -14.91 -6.82
C ARG A 82 47.78 -14.43 -8.03
N ALA A 83 47.12 -13.97 -9.08
CA ALA A 83 47.77 -13.41 -10.26
C ALA A 83 48.51 -12.10 -9.94
N GLY A 84 47.91 -11.22 -9.14
CA GLY A 84 48.53 -9.98 -8.68
C GLY A 84 49.78 -10.20 -7.82
N PHE A 85 49.78 -11.23 -6.96
CA PHE A 85 50.96 -11.61 -6.17
C PHE A 85 52.07 -12.26 -7.02
N ALA A 86 51.72 -13.03 -8.06
CA ALA A 86 52.70 -13.66 -8.95
C ALA A 86 53.47 -12.63 -9.80
N LEU A 87 52.83 -11.55 -10.22
CA LEU A 87 53.45 -10.44 -10.98
C LEU A 87 54.36 -9.55 -10.13
N LYS A 88 54.22 -9.59 -8.80
CA LYS A 88 54.96 -8.73 -7.87
C LYS A 88 56.28 -9.33 -7.37
N LYS A 89 56.68 -10.48 -7.91
CA LYS A 89 57.89 -11.24 -7.57
C LYS A 89 58.90 -11.13 -8.70
#